data_AF-A0A2M7FFN6-F1
#
_entry.id   AF-A0A2M7FFN6-F1
#
_cell.length_a   1.000
_cell.length_b   1.000
_cell.length_c   1.000
_cell.angle_alpha   90.00
_cell.angle_beta   90.00
_cell.angle_gamma   90.00
#
_symmetry.space_group_name_H-M   'P 1'
#
loop_
_entity.id
_entity.type
_entity.pdbx_description
1 polymer ?
#
loop_
_entity_poly.entity_id
_entity_poly.type
_entity_poly.pdbx_seq_one_letter_code
_entity_poly.pdbx_strand_id
1 'polypeptide(L)'
;MAKPTWTLSRSFVLKGVLALLLALVTGGILYGFVALGELRVVLPKVAEMTGLFRGEKRYLLLLQNNAELRPTGGFITAYGELTFTWGVPTGLSIADVYSLKGHDDEKMEEAPYPMGDMLKGPNYKGYSFHDANWHADVPTSAADILRFYDAEFPGRRIDGVVFVNYAVVEHLVKLVGALPYQGKILSSEELFHTIEFEQNNIDRHNVADLENRKSILATLMPELSRALLRDPGKFPAISALLTQELQNKNIALWMADKDLQQYFSDLGWTNLFPSPALGQDLVAVVFANLGGMKSDRYIEKEIAHDVELQRTNDSTNALRLVVTDTVTLRHLGDYNAPLSHVYRGFARSYIPKEAKLIDVDPAAFDIYEEMGYMVVGKKLTVEPKKATSYSYAYELPASFLMNDTWRTYLYKQSGEEHLTTRTSLRVPQDQLITSSMMDVRENVATFVGRNLPGDLTFTAHIGKDTTPPRVSFQEFVDYNRITVQFNEPVLKVDCEDMENYSVLDTNTKVPDITNVPTILKVTCKDREATIQTRNIRSQYGEHFELRLRNIRDWSNNIISPNPRTITIVQRFDQDKPAEATPPSNN
;
A
#
# COMPACT_ATOMS: atom_id res chain seq x y z
N MET A 1 56.77 -52.16 -40.53
CA MET A 1 55.66 -51.30 -40.08
C MET A 1 55.72 -51.16 -38.57
N ALA A 2 56.22 -50.04 -38.06
CA ALA A 2 56.21 -49.74 -36.62
C ALA A 2 54.80 -49.26 -36.23
N LYS A 3 54.16 -49.92 -35.25
CA LYS A 3 52.92 -49.42 -34.66
C LYS A 3 53.26 -48.18 -33.81
N PRO A 4 52.62 -47.02 -34.02
CA PRO A 4 52.82 -45.88 -33.16
C PRO A 4 52.21 -46.19 -31.78
N THR A 5 53.05 -46.44 -30.78
CA THR A 5 52.65 -46.51 -29.39
C THR A 5 52.50 -45.09 -28.86
N TRP A 6 51.27 -44.58 -28.85
CA TRP A 6 50.92 -43.35 -28.13
C TRP A 6 50.90 -43.66 -26.63
N THR A 7 52.04 -43.61 -25.96
CA THR A 7 52.09 -43.60 -24.50
C THR A 7 51.75 -42.19 -24.02
N LEU A 8 50.46 -41.89 -23.93
CA LEU A 8 49.99 -40.74 -23.13
C LEU A 8 50.49 -40.97 -21.69
N SER A 9 51.35 -40.07 -21.20
CA SER A 9 51.88 -40.21 -19.85
C SER A 9 50.71 -40.20 -18.86
N ARG A 10 50.75 -41.08 -17.85
CA ARG A 10 49.71 -41.13 -16.80
C ARG A 10 49.42 -39.76 -16.19
N SER A 11 50.43 -38.87 -16.13
CA SER A 11 50.27 -37.50 -15.67
C SER A 11 49.41 -36.60 -16.58
N PHE A 12 49.43 -36.80 -17.90
CA PHE A 12 48.61 -36.03 -18.83
C PHE A 12 47.13 -36.42 -18.75
N VAL A 13 46.85 -37.73 -18.67
CA VAL A 13 45.49 -38.25 -18.47
C VAL A 13 44.93 -37.79 -17.11
N LEU A 14 45.73 -37.87 -16.05
CA LEU A 14 45.32 -37.43 -14.71
C LEU A 14 45.03 -35.91 -14.66
N LYS A 15 45.86 -35.08 -15.31
CA LYS A 15 45.62 -33.63 -15.43
C LYS A 15 44.37 -33.31 -16.25
N GLY A 16 44.11 -34.05 -17.32
CA GLY A 16 42.90 -33.88 -18.13
C GLY A 16 41.62 -34.26 -17.37
N VAL A 17 41.65 -35.36 -16.61
CA VAL A 17 40.53 -35.76 -15.74
C VAL A 17 40.31 -34.76 -14.61
N LEU A 18 41.38 -34.28 -13.97
CA LEU A 18 41.28 -33.28 -12.91
C LEU A 18 40.76 -31.93 -13.44
N ALA A 19 41.18 -31.51 -14.63
CA ALA A 19 40.67 -30.30 -15.28
C ALA A 19 39.20 -30.42 -15.68
N LEU A 20 38.76 -31.59 -16.15
CA LEU A 20 37.35 -31.87 -16.45
C LEU A 20 36.50 -31.88 -15.17
N LEU A 21 36.97 -32.52 -14.11
CA LEU A 21 36.30 -32.52 -12.81
C LEU A 21 36.23 -31.10 -12.23
N LEU A 22 37.31 -30.33 -12.31
CA LEU A 22 37.32 -28.94 -11.88
C LEU A 22 36.36 -28.10 -12.70
N ALA A 23 36.31 -28.27 -14.03
CA ALA A 23 35.38 -27.55 -14.92
C ALA A 23 33.92 -27.94 -14.68
N LEU A 24 33.63 -29.19 -14.33
CA LEU A 24 32.28 -29.64 -13.95
C LEU A 24 31.88 -29.10 -12.58
N VAL A 25 32.80 -29.04 -11.62
CA VAL A 25 32.57 -28.45 -10.30
C VAL A 25 32.39 -26.94 -10.41
N THR A 26 33.26 -26.22 -11.12
CA THR A 26 33.14 -24.77 -11.31
C THR A 26 31.95 -24.42 -12.18
N GLY A 27 31.66 -25.20 -13.23
CA GLY A 27 30.47 -25.06 -14.06
C GLY A 27 29.18 -25.33 -13.27
N GLY A 28 29.16 -26.34 -12.40
CA GLY A 28 28.03 -26.64 -11.51
C GLY A 28 27.83 -25.58 -10.43
N ILE A 29 28.89 -25.06 -9.83
CA ILE A 29 28.84 -23.94 -8.88
C ILE A 29 28.34 -22.68 -9.59
N LEU A 30 28.92 -22.32 -10.74
CA LEU A 30 28.52 -21.15 -11.52
C LEU A 30 27.06 -21.25 -11.96
N TYR A 31 26.64 -22.42 -12.42
CA TYR A 31 25.25 -22.69 -12.75
C TYR A 31 24.35 -22.56 -11.52
N GLY A 32 24.73 -23.11 -10.37
CA GLY A 32 23.99 -22.92 -9.11
C GLY A 32 23.86 -21.44 -8.71
N PHE A 33 24.94 -20.66 -8.84
CA PHE A 33 24.93 -19.22 -8.60
C PHE A 33 23.99 -18.46 -9.56
N VAL A 34 23.98 -18.83 -10.84
CA VAL A 34 23.09 -18.23 -11.85
C VAL A 34 21.63 -18.68 -11.64
N ALA A 35 21.42 -19.96 -11.36
CA ALA A 35 20.12 -20.56 -11.10
C ALA A 35 19.43 -19.97 -9.87
N LEU A 36 20.21 -19.58 -8.85
CA LEU A 36 19.72 -18.95 -7.64
C LEU A 36 19.43 -17.46 -7.78
N GLY A 37 19.74 -16.82 -8.92
CA GLY A 37 19.37 -15.42 -9.18
C GLY A 37 19.54 -14.49 -7.96
N GLU A 38 18.43 -13.90 -7.51
CA GLU A 38 18.38 -13.05 -6.32
C GLU A 38 18.34 -13.84 -5.00
N LEU A 39 17.82 -15.07 -5.00
CA LEU A 39 17.85 -15.99 -3.84
C LEU A 39 19.26 -16.44 -3.46
N ARG A 40 20.30 -16.10 -4.23
CA ARG A 40 21.70 -16.28 -3.83
C ARG A 40 22.01 -15.60 -2.48
N VAL A 41 21.23 -14.60 -2.08
CA VAL A 41 21.31 -13.97 -0.75
C VAL A 41 21.09 -14.99 0.37
N VAL A 42 20.45 -16.12 0.12
CA VAL A 42 20.23 -17.19 1.12
C VAL A 42 21.46 -18.09 1.28
N LEU A 43 22.36 -18.14 0.30
CA LEU A 43 23.52 -19.06 0.31
C LEU A 43 24.34 -19.06 1.61
N PRO A 44 24.65 -17.90 2.23
CA PRO A 44 25.39 -17.87 3.49
C PRO A 44 24.68 -18.58 4.64
N LYS A 45 23.35 -18.74 4.56
CA LYS A 45 22.49 -19.31 5.61
C LYS A 45 22.02 -20.73 5.32
N VAL A 46 22.25 -21.28 4.13
CA VAL A 46 21.79 -22.63 3.74
C VAL A 46 22.24 -23.71 4.72
N ALA A 47 23.49 -23.68 5.20
CA ALA A 47 23.99 -24.70 6.12
C ALA A 47 23.25 -24.69 7.48
N GLU A 48 22.89 -23.49 7.97
CA GLU A 48 22.12 -23.31 9.20
C GLU A 48 20.66 -23.73 9.00
N MET A 49 20.05 -23.32 7.88
CA MET A 49 18.66 -23.63 7.55
C MET A 49 18.43 -25.13 7.33
N THR A 50 19.36 -25.82 6.67
CA THR A 50 19.19 -27.24 6.30
C THR A 50 19.80 -28.21 7.31
N GLY A 51 20.45 -27.69 8.35
CA GLY A 51 21.06 -28.52 9.39
C GLY A 51 22.31 -29.28 8.92
N LEU A 52 22.99 -28.81 7.86
CA LEU A 52 24.14 -29.50 7.24
C LEU A 52 25.19 -29.98 8.26
N PHE A 53 25.43 -29.18 9.31
CA PHE A 53 26.36 -29.51 10.40
C PHE A 53 25.68 -29.66 11.77
N ARG A 54 24.35 -29.57 11.84
CA ARG A 54 23.57 -29.47 13.09
C ARG A 54 22.46 -30.52 13.21
N GLY A 55 22.40 -31.49 12.29
CA GLY A 55 21.48 -32.63 12.35
C GLY A 55 20.19 -32.39 11.56
N GLU A 56 19.06 -32.65 12.21
CA GLU A 56 17.73 -32.52 11.60
C GLU A 56 17.17 -31.10 11.76
N LYS A 57 16.48 -30.61 10.73
CA LYS A 57 15.74 -29.35 10.74
C LYS A 57 14.33 -29.56 10.22
N ARG A 58 13.33 -28.99 10.89
CA ARG A 58 11.92 -29.12 10.49
C ARG A 58 11.28 -27.76 10.25
N TYR A 59 10.54 -27.65 9.16
CA TYR A 59 9.82 -26.45 8.79
C TYR A 59 8.33 -26.77 8.65
N LEU A 60 7.51 -25.92 9.26
CA LEU A 60 6.06 -25.95 9.10
C LEU A 60 5.70 -25.05 7.92
N LEU A 61 5.13 -25.63 6.87
CA LEU A 61 4.61 -24.90 5.72
C LEU A 61 3.11 -24.66 5.94
N LEU A 62 2.65 -23.43 5.75
CA LEU A 62 1.24 -23.05 5.86
C LEU A 62 0.75 -22.58 4.50
N LEU A 63 -0.30 -23.20 3.99
CA LEU A 63 -0.95 -22.80 2.76
C LEU A 63 -2.19 -21.98 3.10
N GLN A 64 -2.21 -20.74 2.62
CA GLN A 64 -3.17 -19.72 3.02
C GLN A 64 -4.05 -19.29 1.85
N ASN A 65 -5.37 -19.38 2.04
CA ASN A 65 -6.34 -18.93 1.07
C ASN A 65 -6.62 -17.44 1.27
N ASN A 66 -6.00 -16.61 0.44
CA ASN A 66 -6.14 -15.16 0.51
C ASN A 66 -7.50 -14.64 -0.01
N ALA A 67 -8.35 -15.50 -0.60
CA ALA A 67 -9.76 -15.17 -0.87
C ALA A 67 -10.64 -15.18 0.40
N GLU A 68 -10.14 -15.74 1.50
CA GLU A 68 -10.68 -15.56 2.84
C GLU A 68 -9.60 -14.92 3.71
N LEU A 69 -9.44 -13.61 3.56
CA LEU A 69 -8.26 -12.90 4.03
C LEU A 69 -8.12 -13.01 5.56
N ARG A 70 -6.89 -13.27 6.00
CA ARG A 70 -6.46 -13.16 7.40
C ARG A 70 -5.23 -12.24 7.46
N PRO A 71 -4.91 -11.69 8.64
CA PRO A 71 -3.86 -10.69 8.82
C PRO A 71 -2.50 -11.03 8.19
N THR A 72 -2.07 -12.31 8.25
CA THR A 72 -0.79 -12.73 7.68
C THR A 72 -0.83 -13.29 6.26
N GLY A 73 -1.96 -13.25 5.55
CA GLY A 73 -2.04 -13.75 4.17
C GLY A 73 -3.37 -14.37 3.78
N GLY A 74 -4.05 -15.07 4.68
CA GLY A 74 -5.27 -15.80 4.35
C GLY A 74 -5.62 -16.88 5.36
N PHE A 75 -6.80 -17.47 5.22
CA PHE A 75 -7.23 -18.60 6.03
C PHE A 75 -6.31 -19.80 5.82
N ILE A 76 -5.81 -20.42 6.91
CA ILE A 76 -4.91 -21.58 6.81
C ILE A 76 -5.74 -22.80 6.43
N THR A 77 -5.64 -23.26 5.19
CA THR A 77 -6.42 -24.39 4.67
C THR A 77 -5.69 -25.72 4.78
N ALA A 78 -4.36 -25.69 4.73
CA ALA A 78 -3.51 -26.86 4.81
C ALA A 78 -2.17 -26.49 5.43
N TYR A 79 -1.52 -27.50 5.99
CA TYR A 79 -0.18 -27.38 6.54
C TYR A 79 0.70 -28.53 6.04
N GLY A 80 2.01 -28.36 6.11
CA GLY A 80 2.96 -29.41 5.77
C GLY A 80 4.22 -29.38 6.63
N GLU A 81 4.89 -30.51 6.75
CA GLU A 81 6.18 -30.62 7.42
C GLU A 81 7.26 -30.93 6.38
N LEU A 82 8.21 -30.01 6.23
CA LEU A 82 9.43 -30.22 5.44
C LEU A 82 10.58 -30.52 6.38
N THR A 83 11.18 -31.70 6.23
CA THR A 83 12.31 -32.14 7.05
C THR A 83 13.59 -32.15 6.22
N PHE A 84 14.65 -31.60 6.79
CA PHE A 84 16.02 -31.75 6.31
C PHE A 84 16.81 -32.58 7.31
N THR A 85 17.67 -33.46 6.82
CA THR A 85 18.60 -34.24 7.63
C THR A 85 19.98 -34.11 7.03
N TRP A 86 20.92 -33.51 7.78
CA TRP A 86 22.29 -33.28 7.32
C TRP A 86 22.37 -32.53 5.98
N GLY A 87 21.54 -31.50 5.80
CA GLY A 87 21.52 -30.70 4.58
C GLY A 87 20.64 -31.22 3.45
N VAL A 88 20.09 -32.43 3.57
CA VAL A 88 19.31 -33.09 2.52
C VAL A 88 17.83 -33.07 2.87
N PRO A 89 16.91 -32.66 1.97
CA PRO A 89 15.48 -32.80 2.21
C PRO A 89 15.12 -34.29 2.24
N THR A 90 14.56 -34.74 3.37
CA THR A 90 14.25 -36.16 3.61
C THR A 90 12.76 -36.45 3.61
N GLY A 91 11.90 -35.43 3.75
CA GLY A 91 10.46 -35.61 3.67
C GLY A 91 9.70 -34.30 3.50
N LEU A 92 8.60 -34.38 2.74
CA LEU A 92 7.56 -33.36 2.68
C LEU A 92 6.23 -34.08 2.88
N SER A 93 5.53 -33.75 3.96
CA SER A 93 4.13 -34.17 4.17
C SER A 93 3.24 -32.95 4.06
N ILE A 94 2.02 -33.13 3.52
CA ILE A 94 1.01 -32.08 3.45
C ILE A 94 -0.30 -32.71 3.88
N ALA A 95 -0.97 -32.05 4.80
CA ALA A 95 -2.22 -32.48 5.39
C ALA A 95 -3.21 -31.33 5.41
N ASP A 96 -4.48 -31.70 5.49
CA ASP A 96 -5.53 -30.71 5.61
C ASP A 96 -5.61 -30.14 7.01
N VAL A 97 -5.97 -28.87 7.17
CA VAL A 97 -6.08 -28.27 8.50
C VAL A 97 -7.10 -29.00 9.38
N TYR A 98 -8.21 -29.46 8.79
CA TYR A 98 -9.26 -30.20 9.51
C TYR A 98 -8.89 -31.64 9.88
N SER A 99 -7.71 -32.13 9.48
CA SER A 99 -7.20 -33.43 9.95
C SER A 99 -6.60 -33.38 11.35
N LEU A 100 -6.40 -32.18 11.91
CA LEU A 100 -5.96 -31.98 13.29
C LEU A 100 -7.10 -32.30 14.26
N LYS A 101 -6.79 -33.02 15.35
CA LYS A 101 -7.81 -33.55 16.26
C LYS A 101 -8.39 -32.50 17.21
N GLY A 102 -7.62 -31.48 17.54
CA GLY A 102 -8.02 -30.35 18.39
C GLY A 102 -9.13 -29.49 17.80
N HIS A 103 -9.60 -29.80 16.58
CA HIS A 103 -10.85 -29.30 16.04
C HIS A 103 -12.11 -29.83 16.73
N ASP A 104 -12.02 -30.98 17.42
CA ASP A 104 -13.19 -31.69 17.94
C ASP A 104 -13.42 -31.63 19.44
N ASP A 105 -12.52 -31.00 20.20
CA ASP A 105 -12.69 -30.83 21.65
C ASP A 105 -13.84 -29.87 22.00
N GLU A 106 -14.62 -30.24 23.03
CA GLU A 106 -15.77 -29.46 23.53
C GLU A 106 -15.39 -28.13 24.21
N LYS A 107 -14.09 -27.86 24.40
CA LYS A 107 -13.57 -26.60 24.95
C LYS A 107 -12.36 -26.10 24.15
N MET A 108 -12.61 -25.40 23.06
CA MET A 108 -11.57 -24.56 22.46
C MET A 108 -11.30 -23.33 23.32
N GLU A 109 -10.12 -22.76 23.12
CA GLU A 109 -9.73 -21.47 23.70
C GLU A 109 -10.66 -20.34 23.22
N GLU A 110 -10.79 -19.30 24.04
CA GLU A 110 -11.60 -18.13 23.69
C GLU A 110 -10.99 -17.40 22.48
N ALA A 111 -11.81 -17.15 21.47
CA ALA A 111 -11.41 -16.46 20.25
C ALA A 111 -11.08 -14.99 20.53
N PRO A 112 -9.99 -14.45 19.98
CA PRO A 112 -9.68 -13.03 20.06
C PRO A 112 -10.86 -12.18 19.57
N TYR A 113 -11.19 -11.10 20.29
CA TYR A 113 -12.23 -10.21 19.82
C TYR A 113 -11.84 -9.54 18.48
N PRO A 114 -12.76 -9.39 17.51
CA PRO A 114 -14.17 -9.83 17.51
C PRO A 114 -14.42 -11.18 16.82
N MET A 115 -13.38 -11.99 16.59
CA MET A 115 -13.48 -13.27 15.88
C MET A 115 -14.59 -14.17 16.42
N GLY A 116 -14.65 -14.34 17.75
CA GLY A 116 -15.67 -15.17 18.39
C GLY A 116 -17.10 -14.70 18.15
N ASP A 117 -17.32 -13.39 18.12
CA ASP A 117 -18.64 -12.81 17.84
C ASP A 117 -19.04 -12.96 16.37
N MET A 118 -18.07 -12.79 15.46
CA MET A 118 -18.32 -12.72 14.02
C MET A 118 -18.42 -14.09 13.37
N LEU A 119 -17.63 -15.06 13.84
CA LEU A 119 -17.67 -16.45 13.39
C LEU A 119 -18.69 -17.30 14.15
N LYS A 120 -19.41 -16.72 15.12
CA LYS A 120 -20.38 -17.43 15.96
C LYS A 120 -21.39 -18.20 15.11
N GLY A 121 -21.40 -19.51 15.28
CA GLY A 121 -22.29 -20.42 14.56
C GLY A 121 -22.20 -21.84 15.12
N PRO A 122 -23.06 -22.76 14.67
CA PRO A 122 -23.10 -24.14 15.20
C PRO A 122 -21.78 -24.91 15.02
N ASN A 123 -20.96 -24.50 14.06
CA ASN A 123 -19.72 -25.18 13.70
C ASN A 123 -18.45 -24.46 14.17
N TYR A 124 -18.56 -23.25 14.73
CA TYR A 124 -17.41 -22.51 15.23
C TYR A 124 -17.25 -22.79 16.72
N LYS A 125 -16.20 -23.54 17.08
CA LYS A 125 -15.97 -24.02 18.43
C LYS A 125 -15.07 -23.12 19.28
N GLY A 126 -14.32 -22.20 18.66
CA GLY A 126 -13.43 -21.24 19.35
C GLY A 126 -12.13 -21.00 18.58
N TYR A 127 -11.10 -20.49 19.28
CA TYR A 127 -9.78 -20.24 18.71
C TYR A 127 -9.00 -21.54 18.47
N SER A 128 -8.39 -21.66 17.30
CA SER A 128 -7.80 -22.91 16.81
C SER A 128 -6.70 -22.65 15.77
N PHE A 129 -6.01 -23.72 15.37
CA PHE A 129 -4.87 -23.66 14.45
C PHE A 129 -5.15 -22.92 13.13
N HIS A 130 -6.34 -23.07 12.53
CA HIS A 130 -6.64 -22.46 11.23
C HIS A 130 -6.82 -20.94 11.26
N ASP A 131 -7.15 -20.37 12.42
CA ASP A 131 -7.28 -18.94 12.65
C ASP A 131 -6.12 -18.37 13.50
N ALA A 132 -5.11 -19.20 13.80
CA ALA A 132 -3.97 -18.83 14.66
C ALA A 132 -3.10 -17.70 14.07
N ASN A 133 -3.28 -17.35 12.79
CA ASN A 133 -2.64 -16.22 12.15
C ASN A 133 -3.40 -14.89 12.31
N TRP A 134 -3.95 -14.66 13.51
CA TRP A 134 -4.77 -13.50 13.84
C TRP A 134 -3.96 -12.19 14.00
N HIS A 135 -2.70 -12.27 14.37
CA HIS A 135 -1.87 -11.08 14.56
C HIS A 135 -1.33 -10.59 13.21
N ALA A 136 -1.31 -9.28 13.00
CA ALA A 136 -0.73 -8.70 11.79
C ALA A 136 0.78 -8.95 11.70
N ASP A 137 1.44 -9.06 12.85
CA ASP A 137 2.84 -9.43 12.98
C ASP A 137 3.02 -10.95 12.83
N VAL A 138 3.80 -11.36 11.81
CA VAL A 138 4.04 -12.78 11.53
C VAL A 138 4.73 -13.51 12.69
N PRO A 139 5.79 -12.99 13.33
CA PRO A 139 6.38 -13.65 14.49
C PRO A 139 5.41 -13.88 15.65
N THR A 140 4.52 -12.93 15.92
CA THR A 140 3.47 -13.08 16.92
C THR A 140 2.50 -14.20 16.53
N SER A 141 2.00 -14.19 15.29
CA SER A 141 1.14 -15.26 14.75
C SER A 141 1.84 -16.63 14.73
N ALA A 142 3.13 -16.68 14.42
CA ALA A 142 3.91 -17.92 14.41
C ALA A 142 3.98 -18.55 15.81
N ALA A 143 4.02 -17.74 16.88
CA ALA A 143 3.99 -18.26 18.24
C ALA A 143 2.69 -19.02 18.55
N ASP A 144 1.53 -18.48 18.17
CA ASP A 144 0.25 -19.18 18.34
C ASP A 144 0.15 -20.43 17.48
N ILE A 145 0.58 -20.35 16.23
CA ILE A 145 0.59 -21.50 15.31
C ILE A 145 1.44 -22.63 15.88
N LEU A 146 2.64 -22.33 16.39
CA LEU A 146 3.54 -23.33 16.97
C LEU A 146 2.99 -23.91 18.27
N ARG A 147 2.31 -23.09 19.07
CA ARG A 147 1.62 -23.54 20.29
C ARG A 147 0.51 -24.54 19.97
N PHE A 148 -0.34 -24.24 19.00
CA PHE A 148 -1.37 -25.19 18.54
C PHE A 148 -0.75 -26.43 17.91
N TYR A 149 0.32 -26.27 17.12
CA TYR A 149 1.02 -27.40 16.51
C TYR A 149 1.65 -28.34 17.55
N ASP A 150 2.28 -27.81 18.60
CA ASP A 150 2.87 -28.61 19.67
C ASP A 150 1.80 -29.33 20.50
N ALA A 151 0.61 -28.74 20.67
CA ALA A 151 -0.51 -29.42 21.32
C ALA A 151 -0.97 -30.67 20.53
N GLU A 152 -0.99 -30.61 19.20
CA GLU A 152 -1.31 -31.74 18.32
C GLU A 152 -0.17 -32.76 18.21
N PHE A 153 1.08 -32.28 18.21
CA PHE A 153 2.27 -33.10 18.05
C PHE A 153 3.34 -32.81 19.12
N PRO A 154 3.11 -33.21 20.39
CA PRO A 154 4.01 -32.87 21.49
C PRO A 154 5.46 -33.30 21.26
N GLY A 155 6.39 -32.38 21.48
CA GLY A 155 7.83 -32.64 21.37
C GLY A 155 8.36 -32.60 19.93
N ARG A 156 7.51 -32.27 18.94
CA ARG A 156 7.89 -32.13 17.54
C ARG A 156 8.44 -30.73 17.28
N ARG A 157 9.74 -30.57 17.49
CA ARG A 157 10.42 -29.27 17.35
C ARG A 157 10.37 -28.75 15.90
N ILE A 158 9.87 -27.54 15.73
CA ILE A 158 9.89 -26.79 14.47
C ILE A 158 10.98 -25.71 14.54
N ASP A 159 11.82 -25.63 13.50
CA ASP A 159 12.91 -24.67 13.37
C ASP A 159 12.52 -23.41 12.58
N GLY A 160 11.41 -23.46 11.84
CA GLY A 160 10.84 -22.31 11.17
C GLY A 160 9.44 -22.56 10.61
N VAL A 161 8.72 -21.47 10.33
CA VAL A 161 7.38 -21.49 9.73
C VAL A 161 7.45 -20.72 8.41
N VAL A 162 6.88 -21.29 7.35
CA VAL A 162 6.82 -20.70 6.02
C VAL A 162 5.36 -20.49 5.64
N PHE A 163 4.95 -19.23 5.57
CA PHE A 163 3.61 -18.81 5.18
C PHE A 163 3.58 -18.64 3.66
N VAL A 164 2.64 -19.29 2.98
CA VAL A 164 2.52 -19.25 1.53
C VAL A 164 1.07 -19.06 1.11
N ASN A 165 0.81 -17.94 0.46
CA ASN A 165 -0.52 -17.62 -0.04
C ASN A 165 -0.82 -18.38 -1.34
N TYR A 166 -2.09 -18.61 -1.66
CA TYR A 166 -2.48 -19.31 -2.88
C TYR A 166 -2.03 -18.62 -4.16
N ALA A 167 -1.91 -17.29 -4.18
CA ALA A 167 -1.33 -16.54 -5.29
C ALA A 167 0.05 -17.09 -5.72
N VAL A 168 0.89 -17.50 -4.76
CA VAL A 168 2.21 -18.09 -5.02
C VAL A 168 2.07 -19.41 -5.78
N VAL A 169 1.12 -20.25 -5.35
CA VAL A 169 0.85 -21.55 -6.00
C VAL A 169 0.35 -21.34 -7.42
N GLU A 170 -0.58 -20.40 -7.63
CA GLU A 170 -1.08 -20.03 -8.96
C GLU A 170 0.05 -19.54 -9.88
N HIS A 171 0.91 -18.65 -9.40
CA HIS A 171 2.04 -18.14 -10.17
C HIS A 171 3.07 -19.22 -10.48
N LEU A 172 3.35 -20.14 -9.55
CA LEU A 172 4.23 -21.27 -9.78
C LEU A 172 3.66 -22.23 -10.83
N VAL A 173 2.36 -22.56 -10.76
CA VAL A 173 1.67 -23.38 -11.76
C VAL A 173 1.72 -22.71 -13.13
N LYS A 174 1.47 -21.40 -13.20
CA LYS A 174 1.58 -20.61 -14.43
C LYS A 174 2.98 -20.70 -15.05
N LEU A 175 4.03 -20.73 -14.23
CA LEU A 175 5.42 -20.83 -14.67
C LEU A 175 5.82 -22.24 -15.14
N VAL A 176 5.41 -23.29 -14.42
CA VAL A 176 5.78 -24.67 -14.76
C VAL A 176 4.91 -25.24 -15.87
N GLY A 177 3.69 -24.73 -16.02
CA GLY A 177 2.65 -25.23 -16.92
C GLY A 177 1.61 -26.07 -16.17
N ALA A 178 0.54 -26.41 -16.87
CA ALA A 178 -0.58 -27.14 -16.26
C ALA A 178 -0.15 -28.50 -15.68
N LEU A 179 -0.72 -28.87 -14.54
CA LEU A 179 -0.32 -30.04 -13.75
C LEU A 179 -1.37 -31.16 -13.85
N PRO A 180 -0.95 -32.44 -13.85
CA PRO A 180 -1.89 -33.54 -13.76
C PRO A 180 -2.55 -33.58 -12.37
N TYR A 181 -3.86 -33.76 -12.33
CA TYR A 181 -4.63 -33.94 -11.10
C TYR A 181 -5.81 -34.87 -11.33
N GLN A 182 -5.82 -36.03 -10.68
CA GLN A 182 -6.91 -37.02 -10.73
C GLN A 182 -7.43 -37.33 -12.15
N GLY A 183 -6.53 -37.49 -13.13
CA GLY A 183 -6.90 -37.77 -14.52
C GLY A 183 -7.31 -36.55 -15.35
N LYS A 184 -7.31 -35.35 -14.76
CA LYS A 184 -7.47 -34.05 -15.43
C LYS A 184 -6.13 -33.31 -15.50
N ILE A 185 -6.10 -32.24 -16.29
CA ILE A 185 -5.00 -31.29 -16.34
C ILE A 185 -5.52 -29.99 -15.72
N LEU A 186 -4.83 -29.49 -14.70
CA LEU A 186 -5.15 -28.27 -13.97
C LEU A 186 -4.24 -27.13 -14.43
N SER A 187 -4.81 -26.13 -15.11
CA SER A 187 -4.10 -24.89 -15.41
C SER A 187 -4.13 -23.91 -14.23
N SER A 188 -3.34 -22.84 -14.30
CA SER A 188 -3.36 -21.76 -13.29
C SER A 188 -4.74 -21.10 -13.18
N GLU A 189 -5.47 -20.99 -14.29
CA GLU A 189 -6.78 -20.35 -14.36
C GLU A 189 -7.88 -21.19 -13.69
N GLU A 190 -7.77 -22.51 -13.79
CA GLU A 190 -8.73 -23.46 -13.20
C GLU A 190 -8.39 -23.84 -11.76
N LEU A 191 -7.16 -23.54 -11.33
CA LEU A 191 -6.59 -24.01 -10.07
C LEU A 191 -7.42 -23.58 -8.88
N PHE A 192 -7.68 -22.28 -8.74
CA PHE A 192 -8.48 -21.74 -7.65
C PHE A 192 -9.85 -22.39 -7.60
N HIS A 193 -10.57 -22.38 -8.72
CA HIS A 193 -11.93 -22.92 -8.79
C HIS A 193 -11.98 -24.39 -8.43
N THR A 194 -10.95 -25.16 -8.80
CA THR A 194 -10.89 -26.59 -8.47
C THR A 194 -10.52 -26.82 -7.01
N ILE A 195 -9.56 -26.08 -6.46
CA ILE A 195 -9.28 -26.09 -5.02
C ILE A 195 -10.57 -25.81 -4.26
N GLU A 196 -11.30 -24.79 -4.66
CA GLU A 196 -12.52 -24.38 -4.00
C GLU A 196 -13.69 -25.34 -4.14
N PHE A 197 -13.89 -25.89 -5.33
CA PHE A 197 -14.93 -26.87 -5.57
C PHE A 197 -14.70 -28.12 -4.73
N GLU A 198 -13.49 -28.65 -4.72
CA GLU A 198 -13.11 -29.83 -3.92
C GLU A 198 -13.19 -29.55 -2.41
N GLN A 199 -12.94 -28.30 -1.98
CA GLN A 199 -13.07 -27.89 -0.58
C GLN A 199 -14.52 -27.65 -0.12
N ASN A 200 -15.44 -27.25 -1.02
CA ASN A 200 -16.82 -26.94 -0.68
C ASN A 200 -17.82 -28.08 -0.93
N ASN A 201 -17.50 -29.06 -1.78
CA ASN A 201 -18.45 -30.11 -2.20
C ASN A 201 -18.72 -31.23 -1.20
N ILE A 202 -18.09 -31.21 -0.03
CA ILE A 202 -18.26 -32.28 0.95
C ILE A 202 -19.17 -31.76 2.06
N ASP A 203 -20.17 -32.57 2.38
CA ASP A 203 -21.11 -32.29 3.46
C ASP A 203 -20.33 -32.20 4.79
N ARG A 204 -20.18 -30.98 5.33
CA ARG A 204 -19.49 -30.70 6.59
C ARG A 204 -20.09 -31.45 7.79
N HIS A 205 -21.21 -32.15 7.60
CA HIS A 205 -21.93 -32.92 8.62
C HIS A 205 -21.52 -34.41 8.67
N ASN A 206 -20.63 -34.90 7.79
CA ASN A 206 -20.08 -36.26 7.88
C ASN A 206 -18.62 -36.26 8.35
N VAL A 207 -18.42 -36.52 9.65
CA VAL A 207 -17.09 -36.58 10.30
C VAL A 207 -16.19 -37.64 9.65
N ALA A 208 -16.74 -38.77 9.20
CA ALA A 208 -15.96 -39.84 8.56
C ALA A 208 -15.43 -39.45 7.16
N ASP A 209 -16.13 -38.57 6.44
CA ASP A 209 -15.69 -38.04 5.15
C ASP A 209 -14.64 -36.92 5.35
N LEU A 210 -14.71 -36.18 6.46
CA LEU A 210 -13.70 -35.19 6.85
C LEU A 210 -12.38 -35.84 7.30
N GLU A 211 -12.43 -36.92 8.09
CA GLU A 211 -11.24 -37.66 8.54
C GLU A 211 -10.51 -38.36 7.38
N ASN A 212 -11.24 -38.82 6.35
CA ASN A 212 -10.66 -39.46 5.16
C ASN A 212 -10.34 -38.46 4.03
N ARG A 213 -10.44 -37.16 4.29
CA ARG A 213 -10.20 -36.10 3.30
C ARG A 213 -8.77 -36.15 2.78
N LYS A 214 -8.60 -36.56 1.52
CA LYS A 214 -7.37 -36.26 0.77
C LYS A 214 -7.44 -34.82 0.31
N SER A 215 -6.68 -33.94 0.95
CA SER A 215 -6.55 -32.55 0.51
C SER A 215 -6.14 -32.49 -0.97
N ILE A 216 -6.85 -31.71 -1.79
CA ILE A 216 -6.42 -31.38 -3.16
C ILE A 216 -4.96 -30.90 -3.16
N LEU A 217 -4.58 -30.08 -2.16
CA LEU A 217 -3.23 -29.59 -1.98
C LEU A 217 -2.24 -30.73 -1.67
N ALA A 218 -2.63 -31.75 -0.91
CA ALA A 218 -1.78 -32.91 -0.67
C ALA A 218 -1.50 -33.74 -1.94
N THR A 219 -2.35 -33.66 -2.95
CA THR A 219 -2.12 -34.30 -4.26
C THR A 219 -1.38 -33.38 -5.23
N LEU A 220 -1.75 -32.10 -5.26
CA LEU A 220 -1.21 -31.11 -6.19
C LEU A 220 0.23 -30.72 -5.86
N MET A 221 0.55 -30.49 -4.58
CA MET A 221 1.85 -29.97 -4.19
C MET A 221 3.02 -30.92 -4.50
N PRO A 222 2.89 -32.26 -4.37
CA PRO A 222 3.90 -33.19 -4.88
C PRO A 222 4.06 -33.20 -6.41
N GLU A 223 3.00 -32.91 -7.18
CA GLU A 223 3.09 -32.75 -8.64
C GLU A 223 3.80 -31.45 -8.99
N LEU A 224 3.45 -30.35 -8.30
CA LEU A 224 4.10 -29.06 -8.46
C LEU A 224 5.59 -29.13 -8.10
N SER A 225 5.96 -29.77 -6.99
CA SER A 225 7.36 -29.91 -6.59
C SER A 225 8.18 -30.71 -7.61
N ARG A 226 7.61 -31.80 -8.14
CA ARG A 226 8.22 -32.56 -9.24
C ARG A 226 8.37 -31.72 -10.51
N ALA A 227 7.35 -30.95 -10.87
CA ALA A 227 7.38 -30.06 -12.03
C ALA A 227 8.45 -28.97 -11.89
N LEU A 228 8.59 -28.37 -10.71
CA LEU A 228 9.61 -27.37 -10.39
C LEU A 228 11.02 -27.93 -10.52
N LEU A 229 11.25 -29.20 -10.13
CA LEU A 229 12.56 -29.84 -10.18
C LEU A 229 12.90 -30.49 -11.53
N ARG A 230 11.92 -30.65 -12.41
CA ARG A 230 12.07 -31.41 -13.67
C ARG A 230 12.91 -30.67 -14.72
N ASP A 231 12.83 -29.34 -14.75
CA ASP A 231 13.51 -28.52 -15.75
C ASP A 231 14.47 -27.52 -15.06
N PRO A 232 15.75 -27.89 -14.90
CA PRO A 232 16.76 -27.00 -14.34
C PRO A 232 16.85 -25.66 -15.08
N GLY A 233 16.55 -25.62 -16.39
CA GLY A 233 16.53 -24.38 -17.17
C GLY A 233 15.58 -23.31 -16.63
N LYS A 234 14.54 -23.71 -15.89
CA LYS A 234 13.57 -22.81 -15.25
C LYS A 234 14.01 -22.29 -13.88
N PHE A 235 15.09 -22.80 -13.27
CA PHE A 235 15.51 -22.40 -11.92
C PHE A 235 15.72 -20.88 -11.76
N PRO A 236 16.37 -20.15 -12.70
CA PRO A 236 16.46 -18.69 -12.60
C PRO A 236 15.08 -18.00 -12.54
N ALA A 237 14.12 -18.46 -13.34
CA ALA A 237 12.76 -17.90 -13.36
C ALA A 237 11.97 -18.25 -12.10
N ILE A 238 12.13 -19.46 -11.58
CA ILE A 238 11.54 -19.88 -10.29
C ILE A 238 12.13 -19.04 -9.16
N SER A 239 13.45 -18.84 -9.16
CA SER A 239 14.11 -18.00 -8.16
C SER A 239 13.65 -16.54 -8.21
N ALA A 240 13.51 -15.97 -9.41
CA ALA A 240 13.01 -14.62 -9.58
C ALA A 240 11.57 -14.49 -9.07
N LEU A 241 10.70 -15.46 -9.43
CA LEU A 241 9.33 -15.49 -8.95
C LEU A 241 9.26 -15.58 -7.42
N LEU A 242 9.96 -16.53 -6.79
CA LEU A 242 9.95 -16.67 -5.33
C LEU A 242 10.48 -15.42 -4.61
N THR A 243 11.50 -14.77 -5.17
CA THR A 243 12.01 -13.50 -4.61
C THR A 243 10.97 -12.40 -4.71
N GLN A 244 10.29 -12.31 -5.86
CA GLN A 244 9.19 -11.38 -6.05
C GLN A 244 8.02 -11.66 -5.08
N GLU A 245 7.67 -12.92 -4.84
CA GLU A 245 6.62 -13.29 -3.88
C GLU A 245 6.99 -12.99 -2.42
N LEU A 246 8.27 -13.11 -2.06
CA LEU A 246 8.80 -12.65 -0.76
C LEU A 246 8.71 -11.12 -0.63
N GLN A 247 9.12 -10.38 -1.65
CA GLN A 247 9.02 -8.91 -1.68
C GLN A 247 7.56 -8.45 -1.59
N ASN A 248 6.69 -9.06 -2.38
CA ASN A 248 5.24 -8.83 -2.39
C ASN A 248 4.54 -9.30 -1.11
N LYS A 249 5.27 -9.88 -0.14
CA LYS A 249 4.78 -10.42 1.13
C LYS A 249 3.82 -11.60 0.99
N ASN A 250 3.75 -12.25 -0.17
CA ASN A 250 2.93 -13.44 -0.40
C ASN A 250 3.59 -14.72 0.13
N ILE A 251 4.90 -14.65 0.41
CA ILE A 251 5.64 -15.61 1.23
C ILE A 251 6.17 -14.87 2.45
N ALA A 252 6.04 -15.47 3.63
CA ALA A 252 6.66 -14.96 4.86
C ALA A 252 7.41 -16.07 5.60
N LEU A 253 8.48 -15.69 6.28
CA LEU A 253 9.34 -16.59 7.04
C LEU A 253 9.29 -16.23 8.53
N TRP A 254 9.28 -17.26 9.36
CA TRP A 254 9.64 -17.16 10.77
C TRP A 254 10.68 -18.24 11.09
N MET A 255 11.69 -17.90 11.89
CA MET A 255 12.79 -18.78 12.26
C MET A 255 12.93 -18.82 13.78
N ALA A 256 13.10 -20.03 14.33
CA ALA A 256 13.36 -20.21 15.76
C ALA A 256 14.77 -19.77 16.16
N ASP A 257 15.72 -19.85 15.23
CA ASP A 257 17.09 -19.34 15.40
C ASP A 257 17.10 -17.83 15.24
N LYS A 258 17.59 -17.11 16.26
CA LYS A 258 17.54 -15.64 16.31
C LYS A 258 18.40 -14.98 15.23
N ASP A 259 19.53 -15.58 14.87
CA ASP A 259 20.42 -15.03 13.85
C ASP A 259 19.80 -15.19 12.46
N LEU A 260 19.13 -16.32 12.21
CA LEU A 260 18.35 -16.52 10.98
C LEU A 260 17.12 -15.61 10.93
N GLN A 261 16.39 -15.46 12.05
CA GLN A 261 15.23 -14.58 12.12
C GLN A 261 15.64 -13.14 11.79
N GLN A 262 16.68 -12.61 12.44
CA GLN A 262 17.16 -11.26 12.16
C GLN A 262 17.62 -11.11 10.70
N TYR A 263 18.36 -12.09 10.18
CA TYR A 263 18.83 -12.07 8.79
C TYR A 263 17.68 -11.92 7.78
N PHE A 264 16.59 -12.69 7.95
CA PHE A 264 15.44 -12.59 7.07
C PHE A 264 14.57 -11.36 7.35
N SER A 265 14.55 -10.86 8.59
CA SER A 265 13.90 -9.60 8.93
C SER A 265 14.58 -8.41 8.25
N ASP A 266 15.91 -8.39 8.18
CA ASP A 266 16.68 -7.35 7.47
C ASP A 266 16.41 -7.37 5.95
N LEU A 267 16.06 -8.55 5.41
CA LEU A 267 15.62 -8.70 4.01
C LEU A 267 14.14 -8.34 3.81
N GLY A 268 13.38 -8.09 4.88
CA GLY A 268 11.94 -7.83 4.84
C GLY A 268 11.08 -9.07 4.62
N TRP A 269 11.64 -10.28 4.70
CA TRP A 269 10.97 -11.55 4.36
C TRP A 269 10.18 -12.16 5.51
N THR A 270 10.19 -11.52 6.69
CA THR A 270 9.49 -12.01 7.87
C THR A 270 8.17 -11.31 8.11
N ASN A 271 7.73 -10.43 7.21
CA ASN A 271 6.49 -9.64 7.33
C ASN A 271 6.29 -9.08 8.75
N LEU A 272 7.34 -8.50 9.32
CA LEU A 272 7.26 -7.83 10.61
C LEU A 272 6.26 -6.68 10.53
N PHE A 273 5.39 -6.58 11.51
CA PHE A 273 4.60 -5.37 11.65
C PHE A 273 5.55 -4.23 12.10
N PRO A 274 5.45 -3.02 11.51
CA PRO A 274 6.33 -1.92 11.88
C PRO A 274 6.19 -1.61 13.37
N SER A 275 7.30 -1.37 14.06
CA SER A 275 7.28 -0.88 15.44
C SER A 275 7.14 0.64 15.46
N PRO A 276 6.47 1.23 16.48
CA PRO A 276 6.36 2.69 16.59
C PRO A 276 7.73 3.36 16.55
N ALA A 277 7.92 4.30 15.61
CA ALA A 277 9.14 5.08 15.47
C ALA A 277 8.85 6.56 15.77
N LEU A 278 9.80 7.22 16.44
CA LEU A 278 9.65 8.61 16.83
C LEU A 278 9.47 9.52 15.61
N GLY A 279 8.37 10.27 15.59
CA GLY A 279 8.08 11.24 14.53
C GLY A 279 7.80 10.62 13.16
N GLN A 280 7.43 9.33 13.11
CA GLN A 280 7.02 8.65 11.89
C GLN A 280 5.54 8.30 11.94
N ASP A 281 4.80 8.85 10.99
CA ASP A 281 3.39 8.55 10.74
C ASP A 281 3.22 7.15 10.12
N LEU A 282 2.00 6.59 10.17
CA LEU A 282 1.71 5.23 9.75
C LEU A 282 0.40 5.13 8.96
N VAL A 283 0.48 4.56 7.76
CA VAL A 283 -0.67 4.09 6.98
C VAL A 283 -0.70 2.57 7.05
N ALA A 284 -1.46 2.04 8.01
CA ALA A 284 -1.61 0.59 8.18
C ALA A 284 -3.06 0.23 8.52
N VAL A 285 -3.74 -0.45 7.60
CA VAL A 285 -5.05 -1.05 7.84
C VAL A 285 -4.97 -2.54 7.55
N VAL A 286 -5.29 -3.35 8.55
CA VAL A 286 -5.26 -4.81 8.46
C VAL A 286 -6.67 -5.35 8.47
N PHE A 287 -7.02 -6.07 7.41
CA PHE A 287 -8.33 -6.68 7.22
C PHE A 287 -8.31 -8.16 7.61
N ALA A 288 -9.34 -8.61 8.31
CA ALA A 288 -9.62 -10.00 8.53
C ALA A 288 -11.05 -10.29 8.07
N ASN A 289 -11.22 -11.18 7.09
CA ASN A 289 -12.53 -11.69 6.73
C ASN A 289 -12.97 -12.69 7.80
N LEU A 290 -14.11 -12.41 8.43
CA LEU A 290 -14.68 -13.21 9.51
C LEU A 290 -16.13 -13.58 9.17
N GLY A 291 -16.43 -13.70 7.88
CA GLY A 291 -17.73 -14.13 7.37
C GLY A 291 -17.80 -15.63 7.05
N GLY A 292 -16.66 -16.33 7.08
CA GLY A 292 -16.54 -17.73 6.64
C GLY A 292 -16.80 -17.92 5.14
N MET A 293 -16.73 -16.83 4.36
CA MET A 293 -16.99 -16.78 2.93
C MET A 293 -15.76 -16.24 2.19
N LYS A 294 -15.54 -16.71 0.96
CA LYS A 294 -14.33 -16.40 0.18
C LYS A 294 -14.50 -15.16 -0.71
N SER A 295 -15.18 -14.18 -0.15
CA SER A 295 -15.62 -12.98 -0.85
C SER A 295 -14.49 -11.99 -1.14
N ASP A 296 -13.30 -12.08 -0.48
CA ASP A 296 -12.21 -11.11 -0.72
C ASP A 296 -11.78 -11.05 -2.18
N ARG A 297 -11.93 -12.16 -2.93
CA ARG A 297 -11.71 -12.21 -4.39
C ARG A 297 -12.52 -11.16 -5.17
N TYR A 298 -13.62 -10.69 -4.61
CA TYR A 298 -14.53 -9.72 -5.22
C TYR A 298 -14.54 -8.37 -4.48
N ILE A 299 -13.67 -8.18 -3.48
CA ILE A 299 -13.61 -6.94 -2.71
C ILE A 299 -12.44 -6.10 -3.20
N GLU A 300 -12.76 -4.94 -3.77
CA GLU A 300 -11.79 -3.86 -3.93
C GLU A 300 -11.73 -3.04 -2.65
N LYS A 301 -10.51 -2.71 -2.20
CA LYS A 301 -10.24 -1.92 -1.01
C LYS A 301 -9.52 -0.63 -1.40
N GLU A 302 -9.92 0.49 -0.80
CA GLU A 302 -9.23 1.77 -0.90
C GLU A 302 -8.95 2.32 0.50
N ILE A 303 -7.70 2.70 0.76
CA ILE A 303 -7.27 3.43 1.95
C ILE A 303 -6.82 4.82 1.48
N ALA A 304 -7.54 5.86 1.88
CA ALA A 304 -7.15 7.24 1.67
C ALA A 304 -6.68 7.84 3.01
N HIS A 305 -5.44 8.32 3.02
CA HIS A 305 -4.78 8.93 4.16
C HIS A 305 -4.42 10.37 3.80
N ASP A 306 -5.24 11.31 4.27
CA ASP A 306 -5.12 12.72 3.94
C ASP A 306 -4.58 13.51 5.13
N VAL A 307 -3.36 14.04 4.99
CA VAL A 307 -2.68 14.83 6.02
C VAL A 307 -2.75 16.31 5.67
N GLU A 308 -3.27 17.11 6.60
CA GLU A 308 -3.36 18.56 6.46
C GLU A 308 -2.58 19.25 7.57
N LEU A 309 -1.53 19.97 7.18
CA LEU A 309 -0.86 20.93 8.03
C LEU A 309 -1.65 22.24 7.97
N GLN A 310 -2.29 22.59 9.07
CA GLN A 310 -3.17 23.76 9.13
C GLN A 310 -2.84 24.65 10.32
N ARG A 311 -3.24 25.92 10.22
CA ARG A 311 -3.06 26.90 11.29
C ARG A 311 -4.24 26.87 12.26
N THR A 312 -3.97 27.02 13.55
CA THR A 312 -5.01 27.19 14.56
C THR A 312 -5.69 28.54 14.38
N ASN A 313 -7.01 28.59 14.60
CA ASN A 313 -7.79 29.83 14.54
C ASN A 313 -7.66 30.68 15.82
N ASP A 314 -6.66 30.41 16.67
CA ASP A 314 -6.40 31.17 17.89
C ASP A 314 -5.36 32.27 17.66
N SER A 315 -5.09 33.06 18.69
CA SER A 315 -4.11 34.15 18.62
C SER A 315 -2.67 33.68 18.36
N THR A 316 -2.38 32.38 18.51
CA THR A 316 -1.04 31.82 18.30
C THR A 316 -0.79 31.44 16.85
N ASN A 317 -1.85 31.15 16.08
CA ASN A 317 -1.77 30.75 14.67
C ASN A 317 -0.81 29.57 14.45
N ALA A 318 -0.72 28.69 15.45
CA ALA A 318 0.20 27.56 15.50
C ALA A 318 -0.16 26.50 14.45
N LEU A 319 0.83 25.73 14.00
CA LEU A 319 0.62 24.66 13.04
C LEU A 319 0.18 23.37 13.76
N ARG A 320 -0.83 22.69 13.22
CA ARG A 320 -1.29 21.36 13.64
C ARG A 320 -1.38 20.42 12.45
N LEU A 321 -1.02 19.15 12.64
CA LEU A 321 -1.19 18.09 11.66
C LEU A 321 -2.49 17.36 11.94
N VAL A 322 -3.48 17.53 11.06
CA VAL A 322 -4.72 16.75 11.11
C VAL A 322 -4.66 15.70 10.03
N VAL A 323 -4.94 14.46 10.42
CA VAL A 323 -5.03 13.33 9.51
C VAL A 323 -6.49 12.90 9.44
N THR A 324 -6.98 12.69 8.22
CA THR A 324 -8.26 12.05 7.96
C THR A 324 -7.99 10.76 7.20
N ASP A 325 -8.32 9.64 7.84
CA ASP A 325 -8.26 8.34 7.21
C ASP A 325 -9.65 7.94 6.74
N THR A 326 -9.75 7.43 5.52
CA THR A 326 -10.97 6.90 4.93
C THR A 326 -10.70 5.54 4.32
N VAL A 327 -11.47 4.54 4.74
CA VAL A 327 -11.37 3.18 4.22
C VAL A 327 -12.66 2.82 3.51
N THR A 328 -12.54 2.42 2.25
CA THR A 328 -13.68 2.04 1.40
C THR A 328 -13.53 0.61 0.91
N LEU A 329 -14.59 -0.18 1.01
CA LEU A 329 -14.69 -1.52 0.43
C LEU A 329 -15.80 -1.52 -0.62
N ARG A 330 -15.52 -2.08 -1.80
CA ARG A 330 -16.49 -2.25 -2.88
C ARG A 330 -16.60 -3.72 -3.25
N HIS A 331 -17.80 -4.26 -3.17
CA HIS A 331 -18.06 -5.64 -3.59
C HIS A 331 -18.42 -5.66 -5.08
N LEU A 332 -17.48 -6.07 -5.92
CA LEU A 332 -17.63 -6.12 -7.38
C LEU A 332 -18.40 -7.35 -7.89
N GLY A 333 -18.46 -8.41 -7.08
CA GLY A 333 -19.17 -9.63 -7.42
C GLY A 333 -20.70 -9.52 -7.42
N ASP A 334 -21.36 -10.64 -7.72
CA ASP A 334 -22.81 -10.80 -7.84
C ASP A 334 -23.28 -12.02 -7.02
N TYR A 335 -24.51 -12.01 -6.52
CA TYR A 335 -25.08 -13.13 -5.74
C TYR A 335 -25.10 -14.45 -6.51
N ASN A 336 -25.13 -14.41 -7.83
CA ASN A 336 -25.10 -15.58 -8.71
C ASN A 336 -23.67 -16.07 -9.03
N ALA A 337 -22.64 -15.31 -8.65
CA ALA A 337 -21.26 -15.73 -8.83
C ALA A 337 -20.83 -16.63 -7.66
N PRO A 338 -20.17 -17.77 -7.92
CA PRO A 338 -19.64 -18.62 -6.85
C PRO A 338 -18.74 -17.81 -5.90
N LEU A 339 -18.86 -18.05 -4.60
CA LEU A 339 -18.04 -17.42 -3.54
C LEU A 339 -18.23 -15.90 -3.36
N SER A 340 -19.09 -15.27 -4.16
CA SER A 340 -19.43 -13.85 -4.10
C SER A 340 -20.60 -13.56 -3.14
N HIS A 341 -20.57 -14.17 -1.95
CA HIS A 341 -21.57 -13.91 -0.92
C HIS A 341 -21.23 -12.64 -0.12
N VAL A 342 -22.09 -12.27 0.82
CA VAL A 342 -21.90 -11.10 1.69
C VAL A 342 -20.55 -11.17 2.40
N TYR A 343 -19.71 -10.15 2.19
CA TYR A 343 -18.46 -9.99 2.92
C TYR A 343 -18.76 -9.55 4.34
N ARG A 344 -18.16 -10.22 5.32
CA ARG A 344 -18.14 -9.79 6.72
C ARG A 344 -16.70 -9.81 7.20
N GLY A 345 -16.21 -8.70 7.70
CA GLY A 345 -14.82 -8.61 8.12
C GLY A 345 -14.59 -7.58 9.20
N PHE A 346 -13.40 -7.59 9.76
CA PHE A 346 -12.92 -6.63 10.72
C PHE A 346 -11.70 -5.93 10.17
N ALA A 347 -11.76 -4.60 10.09
CA ALA A 347 -10.62 -3.77 9.73
C ALA A 347 -10.01 -3.18 11.01
N ARG A 348 -8.69 -3.28 11.15
CA ARG A 348 -7.91 -2.65 12.21
C ARG A 348 -7.03 -1.58 11.59
N SER A 349 -7.37 -0.32 11.82
CA SER A 349 -6.48 0.78 11.44
C SER A 349 -5.56 1.14 12.60
N TYR A 350 -4.27 1.13 12.37
CA TYR A 350 -3.26 1.42 13.38
C TYR A 350 -2.79 2.85 13.25
N ILE A 351 -2.92 3.63 14.32
CA ILE A 351 -2.46 5.02 14.38
C ILE A 351 -1.45 5.19 15.52
N PRO A 352 -0.54 6.18 15.43
CA PRO A 352 0.40 6.45 16.50
C PRO A 352 -0.30 6.66 17.85
N LYS A 353 0.22 6.06 18.91
CA LYS A 353 -0.41 6.08 20.25
C LYS A 353 -0.52 7.50 20.82
N GLU A 354 0.39 8.38 20.42
CA GLU A 354 0.42 9.79 20.81
C GLU A 354 -0.59 10.65 20.04
N ALA A 355 -1.24 10.09 19.01
CA ALA A 355 -2.27 10.79 18.26
C ALA A 355 -3.51 11.06 19.14
N LYS A 356 -4.14 12.21 18.91
CA LYS A 356 -5.39 12.59 19.55
C LYS A 356 -6.54 12.42 18.57
N LEU A 357 -7.46 11.49 18.84
CA LEU A 357 -8.69 11.37 18.06
C LEU A 357 -9.52 12.67 18.15
N ILE A 358 -9.99 13.19 17.01
CA ILE A 358 -10.77 14.44 16.93
C ILE A 358 -12.21 14.17 16.48
N ASP A 359 -12.40 13.32 15.47
CA ASP A 359 -13.72 13.02 14.89
C ASP A 359 -13.92 11.51 14.79
N VAL A 360 -14.27 10.92 15.93
CA VAL A 360 -14.53 9.48 16.07
C VAL A 360 -15.76 9.30 16.94
N ASP A 361 -16.77 8.62 16.42
CA ASP A 361 -17.89 8.14 17.22
C ASP A 361 -17.44 6.88 17.99
N PRO A 362 -17.28 6.94 19.32
CA PRO A 362 -16.83 5.78 20.10
C PRO A 362 -17.82 4.61 20.09
N ALA A 363 -19.09 4.84 19.71
CA ALA A 363 -20.06 3.77 19.53
C ALA A 363 -19.92 3.08 18.16
N ALA A 364 -19.28 3.73 17.20
CA ALA A 364 -19.11 3.21 15.85
C ALA A 364 -17.81 2.40 15.66
N PHE A 365 -16.83 2.56 16.56
CA PHE A 365 -15.49 1.98 16.45
C PHE A 365 -15.05 1.28 17.74
N ASP A 366 -14.34 0.18 17.59
CA ASP A 366 -13.66 -0.51 18.69
C ASP A 366 -12.27 0.11 18.88
N ILE A 367 -12.06 0.90 19.93
CA ILE A 367 -10.78 1.59 20.19
C ILE A 367 -10.01 0.85 21.29
N TYR A 368 -8.81 0.38 20.97
CA TYR A 368 -7.95 -0.35 21.89
C TYR A 368 -6.46 -0.21 21.51
N GLU A 369 -5.56 -0.79 22.31
CA GLU A 369 -4.11 -0.78 22.00
C GLU A 369 -3.65 -2.16 21.50
N GLU A 370 -2.83 -2.17 20.45
CA GLU A 370 -2.21 -3.39 19.90
C GLU A 370 -0.83 -3.03 19.34
N MET A 371 0.21 -3.83 19.63
CA MET A 371 1.58 -3.64 19.10
C MET A 371 2.18 -2.24 19.34
N GLY A 372 1.76 -1.55 20.40
CA GLY A 372 2.24 -0.19 20.73
C GLY A 372 1.54 0.93 19.96
N TYR A 373 0.52 0.62 19.16
CA TYR A 373 -0.33 1.58 18.47
C TYR A 373 -1.72 1.66 19.11
N MET A 374 -2.41 2.76 18.84
CA MET A 374 -3.85 2.82 19.03
C MET A 374 -4.53 2.22 17.79
N VAL A 375 -5.50 1.35 18.00
CA VAL A 375 -6.27 0.70 16.94
C VAL A 375 -7.67 1.30 16.88
N VAL A 376 -8.08 1.71 15.68
CA VAL A 376 -9.47 2.03 15.34
C VAL A 376 -10.05 0.83 14.60
N GLY A 377 -10.74 -0.03 15.35
CA GLY A 377 -11.36 -1.26 14.85
C GLY A 377 -12.74 -1.03 14.27
N LYS A 378 -13.06 -1.64 13.14
CA LYS A 378 -14.37 -1.56 12.50
C LYS A 378 -14.86 -2.92 11.98
N LYS A 379 -16.02 -3.36 12.47
CA LYS A 379 -16.80 -4.45 11.85
C LYS A 379 -17.44 -3.95 10.56
N LEU A 380 -17.28 -4.71 9.48
CA LEU A 380 -17.70 -4.36 8.12
C LEU A 380 -18.62 -5.46 7.58
N THR A 381 -19.69 -5.05 6.92
CA THR A 381 -20.54 -5.93 6.12
C THR A 381 -20.74 -5.30 4.75
N VAL A 382 -20.47 -6.03 3.67
CA VAL A 382 -20.64 -5.54 2.29
C VAL A 382 -21.37 -6.59 1.47
N GLU A 383 -22.58 -6.25 1.05
CA GLU A 383 -23.33 -7.09 0.11
C GLU A 383 -22.78 -6.97 -1.32
N PRO A 384 -22.95 -8.00 -2.17
CA PRO A 384 -22.66 -7.92 -3.60
C PRO A 384 -23.22 -6.66 -4.28
N LYS A 385 -22.41 -6.04 -5.14
CA LYS A 385 -22.69 -4.77 -5.85
C LYS A 385 -22.87 -3.55 -4.95
N LYS A 386 -22.56 -3.66 -3.65
CA LYS A 386 -22.57 -2.53 -2.71
C LYS A 386 -21.16 -2.08 -2.37
N ALA A 387 -21.09 -0.90 -1.79
CA ALA A 387 -19.87 -0.35 -1.19
C ALA A 387 -20.18 0.12 0.22
N THR A 388 -19.18 0.06 1.09
CA THR A 388 -19.21 0.67 2.42
C THR A 388 -17.95 1.49 2.62
N SER A 389 -18.04 2.53 3.43
CA SER A 389 -16.90 3.34 3.81
C SER A 389 -17.02 3.79 5.26
N TYR A 390 -15.89 3.93 5.93
CA TYR A 390 -15.80 4.62 7.20
C TYR A 390 -14.64 5.60 7.17
N SER A 391 -14.76 6.67 7.95
CA SER A 391 -13.71 7.67 8.12
C SER A 391 -13.58 8.05 9.57
N TYR A 392 -12.38 8.45 9.95
CA TYR A 392 -12.05 8.96 11.27
C TYR A 392 -10.90 9.97 11.13
N ALA A 393 -10.86 10.95 12.03
CA ALA A 393 -9.81 11.96 12.03
C ALA A 393 -9.08 12.04 13.37
N TYR A 394 -7.79 12.31 13.30
CA TYR A 394 -6.91 12.49 14.46
C TYR A 394 -5.87 13.58 14.22
N GLU A 395 -5.32 14.09 15.31
CA GLU A 395 -4.23 15.05 15.30
C GLU A 395 -2.94 14.36 15.72
N LEU A 396 -1.90 14.52 14.89
CA LEU A 396 -0.56 14.08 15.21
C LEU A 396 0.17 15.17 16.01
N PRO A 397 0.97 14.80 17.02
CA PRO A 397 1.82 15.75 17.72
C PRO A 397 2.79 16.47 16.77
N ALA A 398 3.18 17.69 17.11
CA ALA A 398 4.16 18.47 16.33
C ALA A 398 5.51 17.75 16.13
N SER A 399 5.84 16.77 16.98
CA SER A 399 7.02 15.91 16.81
C SER A 399 7.00 15.04 15.54
N PHE A 400 5.88 14.96 14.82
CA PHE A 400 5.77 14.28 13.52
C PHE A 400 6.21 15.18 12.34
N LEU A 401 6.59 16.44 12.62
CA LEU A 401 7.29 17.35 11.71
C LEU A 401 8.69 17.68 12.25
N MET A 402 9.56 16.67 12.35
CA MET A 402 10.94 16.92 12.78
C MET A 402 11.73 17.59 11.66
N ASN A 403 12.34 18.75 11.95
CA ASN A 403 13.12 19.53 10.97
C ASN A 403 12.33 19.78 9.68
N ASP A 404 11.09 20.24 9.83
CA ASP A 404 10.15 20.51 8.72
C ASP A 404 9.93 19.31 7.79
N THR A 405 10.11 18.08 8.30
CA THR A 405 9.99 16.86 7.52
C THR A 405 8.87 16.00 8.06
N TRP A 406 7.89 15.71 7.21
CA TRP A 406 6.91 14.66 7.45
C TRP A 406 7.41 13.35 6.88
N ARG A 407 7.40 12.29 7.69
CA ARG A 407 7.74 10.93 7.30
C ARG A 407 6.57 10.03 7.62
N THR A 408 6.17 9.21 6.65
CA THR A 408 5.11 8.22 6.85
C THR A 408 5.55 6.85 6.33
N TYR A 409 5.13 5.80 7.01
CA TYR A 409 5.33 4.42 6.62
C TYR A 409 4.00 3.82 6.16
N LEU A 410 3.96 3.24 4.97
CA LEU A 410 2.81 2.55 4.44
C LEU A 410 3.06 1.04 4.52
N TYR A 411 2.25 0.37 5.33
CA TYR A 411 2.26 -1.07 5.50
C TYR A 411 1.36 -1.77 4.49
N LYS A 412 1.92 -2.71 3.71
CA LYS A 412 1.18 -3.64 2.87
C LYS A 412 0.84 -4.90 3.68
N GLN A 413 -0.44 -5.22 3.77
CA GLN A 413 -0.91 -6.51 4.27
C GLN A 413 -0.57 -7.65 3.28
N SER A 414 -0.14 -8.80 3.80
CA SER A 414 0.03 -10.01 3.01
C SER A 414 -1.31 -10.54 2.47
N GLY A 415 -1.32 -11.10 1.26
CA GLY A 415 -2.50 -11.71 0.64
C GLY A 415 -3.50 -10.74 0.02
N GLU A 416 -3.30 -9.44 0.22
CA GLU A 416 -4.14 -8.40 -0.38
C GLU A 416 -3.73 -8.15 -1.85
N GLU A 417 -4.69 -8.34 -2.77
CA GLU A 417 -4.49 -8.27 -4.23
C GLU A 417 -5.22 -7.10 -4.90
N HIS A 418 -6.17 -6.46 -4.21
CA HIS A 418 -7.05 -5.44 -4.79
C HIS A 418 -7.10 -4.18 -3.92
N LEU A 419 -5.93 -3.71 -3.49
CA LEU A 419 -5.78 -2.54 -2.63
C LEU A 419 -5.24 -1.34 -3.40
N THR A 420 -6.01 -0.26 -3.34
CA THR A 420 -5.56 1.09 -3.70
C THR A 420 -5.23 1.86 -2.42
N THR A 421 -4.08 2.52 -2.40
CA THR A 421 -3.68 3.43 -1.33
C THR A 421 -3.51 4.81 -1.92
N ARG A 422 -4.15 5.81 -1.29
CA ARG A 422 -3.98 7.22 -1.59
C ARG A 422 -3.40 7.88 -0.36
N THR A 423 -2.32 8.61 -0.53
CA THR A 423 -1.70 9.37 0.54
C THR A 423 -1.51 10.80 0.07
N SER A 424 -1.98 11.77 0.84
CA SER A 424 -1.81 13.18 0.52
C SER A 424 -1.26 13.97 1.70
N LEU A 425 -0.47 15.00 1.38
CA LEU A 425 -0.03 16.02 2.32
C LEU A 425 -0.40 17.38 1.73
N ARG A 426 -1.21 18.15 2.45
CA ARG A 426 -1.51 19.55 2.14
C ARG A 426 -0.88 20.44 3.20
N VAL A 427 -0.17 21.48 2.75
CA VAL A 427 0.40 22.51 3.63
C VAL A 427 -0.26 23.87 3.37
N PRO A 428 -0.11 24.86 4.25
CA PRO A 428 -0.56 26.23 4.00
C PRO A 428 0.07 26.79 2.71
N GLN A 429 -0.60 27.74 2.06
CA GLN A 429 -0.19 28.25 0.75
C GLN A 429 1.13 29.03 0.76
N ASP A 430 1.59 29.49 1.91
CA ASP A 430 2.90 30.11 2.07
C ASP A 430 4.03 29.09 2.32
N GLN A 431 3.74 27.80 2.14
CA GLN A 431 4.70 26.70 2.24
C GLN A 431 4.76 25.90 0.94
N LEU A 432 5.94 25.34 0.69
CA LEU A 432 6.20 24.41 -0.42
C LEU A 432 6.47 23.01 0.11
N ILE A 433 6.18 22.01 -0.71
CA ILE A 433 6.54 20.62 -0.43
C ILE A 433 7.63 20.19 -1.41
N THR A 434 8.56 19.37 -0.95
CA THR A 434 9.45 18.61 -1.84
C THR A 434 9.43 17.15 -1.42
N SER A 435 9.30 16.25 -2.40
CA SER A 435 9.35 14.81 -2.18
C SER A 435 9.84 14.12 -3.44
N SER A 436 10.62 13.05 -3.28
CA SER A 436 11.08 12.20 -4.39
C SER A 436 10.08 11.11 -4.78
N MET A 437 9.05 10.86 -3.97
CA MET A 437 8.12 9.74 -4.16
C MET A 437 6.65 10.14 -4.26
N MET A 438 6.34 11.43 -4.06
CA MET A 438 4.99 11.97 -4.22
C MET A 438 4.94 12.92 -5.41
N ASP A 439 3.82 12.94 -6.13
CA ASP A 439 3.53 13.98 -7.13
C ASP A 439 3.21 15.28 -6.38
N VAL A 440 4.12 16.25 -6.44
CA VAL A 440 3.99 17.54 -5.78
C VAL A 440 3.47 18.58 -6.77
N ARG A 441 2.38 19.25 -6.38
CA ARG A 441 1.78 20.38 -7.08
C ARG A 441 1.53 21.49 -6.09
N GLU A 442 2.38 22.53 -6.15
CA GLU A 442 2.31 23.70 -5.27
C GLU A 442 2.40 23.28 -3.79
N ASN A 443 1.34 23.52 -3.01
CA ASN A 443 1.25 23.21 -1.58
C ASN A 443 0.61 21.83 -1.30
N VAL A 444 0.51 20.95 -2.30
CA VAL A 444 -0.09 19.61 -2.17
C VAL A 444 0.87 18.56 -2.73
N ALA A 445 1.13 17.51 -1.96
CA ALA A 445 1.81 16.31 -2.41
C ALA A 445 0.83 15.13 -2.38
N THR A 446 0.83 14.31 -3.43
CA THR A 446 -0.06 13.15 -3.54
C THR A 446 0.66 11.92 -4.02
N PHE A 447 0.27 10.77 -3.49
CA PHE A 447 0.70 9.45 -3.93
C PHE A 447 -0.54 8.56 -4.12
N VAL A 448 -0.55 7.79 -5.21
CA VAL A 448 -1.57 6.75 -5.45
C VAL A 448 -0.86 5.46 -5.84
N GLY A 449 -0.91 4.49 -4.95
CA GLY A 449 -0.39 3.14 -5.17
C GLY A 449 -1.53 2.17 -5.43
N ARG A 450 -1.38 1.32 -6.46
CA ARG A 450 -2.29 0.18 -6.70
C ARG A 450 -1.47 -1.09 -6.60
N ASN A 451 -1.94 -2.05 -5.80
CA ASN A 451 -1.30 -3.37 -5.62
C ASN A 451 0.20 -3.25 -5.37
N LEU A 452 0.54 -2.55 -4.29
CA LEU A 452 1.92 -2.25 -3.94
C LEU A 452 2.79 -3.52 -3.92
N PRO A 453 4.06 -3.44 -4.34
CA PRO A 453 4.97 -4.59 -4.32
C PRO A 453 5.53 -4.89 -2.92
N GLY A 454 5.17 -4.10 -1.91
CA GLY A 454 5.71 -4.19 -0.55
C GLY A 454 5.38 -2.94 0.25
N ASP A 455 6.03 -2.77 1.40
CA ASP A 455 5.91 -1.56 2.21
C ASP A 455 6.65 -0.39 1.55
N LEU A 456 6.21 0.84 1.85
CA LEU A 456 6.82 2.06 1.35
C LEU A 456 7.03 3.06 2.48
N THR A 457 8.10 3.87 2.42
CA THR A 457 8.33 4.94 3.41
C THR A 457 8.46 6.26 2.69
N PHE A 458 7.46 7.12 2.78
CA PHE A 458 7.48 8.43 2.14
C PHE A 458 8.14 9.48 3.03
N THR A 459 8.77 10.46 2.40
CA THR A 459 9.31 11.64 3.09
C THR A 459 8.94 12.87 2.27
N ALA A 460 8.40 13.87 2.95
CA ALA A 460 8.07 15.16 2.38
C ALA A 460 8.72 16.25 3.24
N HIS A 461 9.52 17.10 2.61
CA HIS A 461 10.16 18.23 3.26
C HIS A 461 9.34 19.48 2.99
N ILE A 462 9.00 20.21 4.04
CA ILE A 462 8.15 21.39 4.02
C ILE A 462 9.06 22.62 4.08
N GLY A 463 9.11 23.36 2.99
CA GLY A 463 9.92 24.56 2.86
C GLY A 463 9.06 25.82 2.93
N LYS A 464 9.75 26.96 3.02
CA LYS A 464 9.12 28.25 2.75
C LYS A 464 8.81 28.36 1.26
N ASP A 465 7.67 28.96 0.93
CA ASP A 465 7.39 29.31 -0.46
C ASP A 465 8.35 30.38 -1.00
N THR A 466 8.92 30.09 -2.16
CA THR A 466 9.85 30.95 -2.91
C THR A 466 9.30 31.36 -4.27
N THR A 467 8.07 30.96 -4.60
CA THR A 467 7.46 31.25 -5.89
C THR A 467 6.72 32.60 -5.84
N PRO A 468 6.94 33.50 -6.81
CA PRO A 468 6.20 34.74 -6.88
C PRO A 468 4.69 34.54 -7.15
N PRO A 469 3.83 35.42 -6.61
CA PRO A 469 2.42 35.42 -6.98
C PRO A 469 2.26 35.76 -8.47
N ARG A 470 1.28 35.13 -9.11
CA ARG A 470 0.97 35.24 -10.54
C ARG A 470 -0.50 35.59 -10.72
N VAL A 471 -0.77 36.43 -11.71
CA VAL A 471 -2.15 36.69 -12.14
C VAL A 471 -2.68 35.44 -12.87
N SER A 472 -3.72 34.83 -12.32
CA SER A 472 -4.40 33.66 -12.89
C SER A 472 -5.58 34.07 -13.77
N PHE A 473 -6.23 35.18 -13.44
CA PHE A 473 -7.41 35.67 -14.16
C PHE A 473 -7.53 37.18 -14.04
N GLN A 474 -8.08 37.82 -15.06
CA GLN A 474 -8.37 39.25 -15.05
C GLN A 474 -9.53 39.57 -15.99
N GLU A 475 -10.41 40.48 -15.56
CA GLU A 475 -11.55 40.91 -16.36
C GLU A 475 -12.00 42.33 -16.03
N PHE A 476 -12.75 42.94 -16.95
CA PHE A 476 -13.62 44.07 -16.63
C PHE A 476 -14.96 43.52 -16.13
N VAL A 477 -15.32 43.86 -14.89
CA VAL A 477 -16.65 43.56 -14.34
C VAL A 477 -17.69 44.57 -14.82
N ASP A 478 -17.28 45.83 -14.98
CA ASP A 478 -18.02 46.90 -15.64
C ASP A 478 -17.03 47.94 -16.21
N TYR A 479 -17.53 49.05 -16.77
CA TYR A 479 -16.71 50.10 -17.41
C TYR A 479 -15.54 50.60 -16.57
N ASN A 480 -15.72 50.69 -15.25
CA ASN A 480 -14.78 51.33 -14.33
C ASN A 480 -14.36 50.40 -13.19
N ARG A 481 -14.46 49.09 -13.41
CA ARG A 481 -14.10 48.09 -12.42
C ARG A 481 -13.40 46.92 -13.08
N ILE A 482 -12.13 46.75 -12.72
CA ILE A 482 -11.28 45.65 -13.14
C ILE A 482 -11.10 44.72 -11.96
N THR A 483 -11.26 43.43 -12.18
CA THR A 483 -10.90 42.40 -11.19
C THR A 483 -9.65 41.67 -11.65
N VAL A 484 -8.71 41.47 -10.74
CA VAL A 484 -7.51 40.65 -10.93
C VAL A 484 -7.48 39.57 -9.87
N GLN A 485 -7.36 38.33 -10.30
CA GLN A 485 -7.21 37.18 -9.42
C GLN A 485 -5.78 36.66 -9.49
N PHE A 486 -5.21 36.41 -8.31
CA PHE A 486 -3.90 35.78 -8.13
C PHE A 486 -4.07 34.27 -7.90
N ASN A 487 -3.08 33.48 -8.30
CA ASN A 487 -3.05 32.03 -8.02
C ASN A 487 -2.98 31.73 -6.51
N GLU A 488 -2.54 32.69 -5.71
CA GLU A 488 -2.28 32.57 -4.27
C GLU A 488 -2.64 33.87 -3.50
N PRO A 489 -2.75 33.81 -2.16
CA PRO A 489 -3.04 34.98 -1.34
C PRO A 489 -1.92 36.02 -1.38
N VAL A 490 -2.30 37.28 -1.48
CA VAL A 490 -1.37 38.42 -1.48
C VAL A 490 -1.47 39.22 -0.18
N LEU A 491 -0.40 39.93 0.18
CA LEU A 491 -0.42 40.84 1.31
C LEU A 491 -1.39 41.98 1.02
N LYS A 492 -2.41 42.10 1.88
CA LYS A 492 -3.45 43.11 1.75
C LYS A 492 -2.88 44.53 1.63
N VAL A 493 -1.83 44.85 2.38
CA VAL A 493 -1.18 46.18 2.36
C VAL A 493 -0.60 46.53 0.98
N ASP A 494 0.04 45.60 0.30
CA ASP A 494 0.64 45.87 -1.02
C ASP A 494 -0.42 45.79 -2.13
N CYS A 495 -1.41 44.91 -1.95
CA CYS A 495 -2.53 44.73 -2.88
C CYS A 495 -3.49 45.93 -2.88
N GLU A 496 -3.70 46.61 -1.73
CA GLU A 496 -4.56 47.79 -1.65
C GLU A 496 -3.82 49.10 -1.94
N ASP A 497 -2.49 49.07 -2.10
CA ASP A 497 -1.70 50.23 -2.47
C ASP A 497 -1.93 50.59 -3.95
N MET A 498 -2.60 51.73 -4.19
CA MET A 498 -2.92 52.20 -5.52
C MET A 498 -1.67 52.51 -6.36
N GLU A 499 -0.54 52.84 -5.74
CA GLU A 499 0.71 53.11 -6.47
C GLU A 499 1.27 51.85 -7.14
N ASN A 500 0.81 50.67 -6.72
CA ASN A 500 1.23 49.40 -7.30
C ASN A 500 0.53 49.05 -8.61
N TYR A 501 -0.40 49.89 -9.07
CA TYR A 501 -1.20 49.64 -10.26
C TYR A 501 -1.16 50.83 -11.22
N SER A 502 -1.13 50.56 -12.53
CA SER A 502 -1.39 51.58 -13.55
C SER A 502 -2.12 50.96 -14.72
N VAL A 503 -3.13 51.66 -15.25
CA VAL A 503 -3.91 51.22 -16.40
C VAL A 503 -3.64 52.16 -17.57
N LEU A 504 -3.24 51.60 -18.70
CA LEU A 504 -2.97 52.33 -19.93
C LEU A 504 -3.90 51.85 -21.04
N ASP A 505 -4.52 52.80 -21.74
CA ASP A 505 -5.25 52.51 -22.97
C ASP A 505 -4.27 52.28 -24.13
N THR A 506 -4.42 51.15 -24.83
CA THR A 506 -3.52 50.82 -25.95
C THR A 506 -3.99 51.40 -27.28
N ASN A 507 -5.23 51.88 -27.37
CA ASN A 507 -5.86 52.36 -28.61
C ASN A 507 -5.73 51.36 -29.77
N THR A 508 -5.66 50.05 -29.49
CA THR A 508 -5.33 49.05 -30.53
C THR A 508 -6.56 48.58 -31.30
N LYS A 509 -7.77 48.75 -30.76
CA LYS A 509 -9.01 48.31 -31.42
C LYS A 509 -9.95 49.45 -31.80
N VAL A 510 -9.99 50.52 -31.01
CA VAL A 510 -10.81 51.72 -31.21
C VAL A 510 -9.91 52.96 -31.06
N PRO A 511 -9.11 53.29 -32.09
CA PRO A 511 -8.04 54.29 -31.99
C PRO A 511 -8.53 55.74 -31.85
N ASP A 512 -9.79 56.02 -32.20
CA ASP A 512 -10.35 57.39 -32.22
C ASP A 512 -10.82 57.88 -30.84
N ILE A 513 -10.79 57.03 -29.82
CA ILE A 513 -11.23 57.36 -28.46
C ILE A 513 -10.14 56.93 -27.47
N THR A 514 -9.30 57.87 -27.08
CA THR A 514 -8.28 57.64 -26.05
C THR A 514 -8.85 57.87 -24.66
N ASN A 515 -8.75 56.84 -23.81
CA ASN A 515 -9.05 56.95 -22.38
C ASN A 515 -7.82 57.40 -21.61
N VAL A 516 -8.04 58.09 -20.50
CA VAL A 516 -7.00 58.39 -19.49
C VAL A 516 -7.47 57.81 -18.16
N PRO A 517 -7.37 56.47 -18.00
CA PRO A 517 -7.85 55.80 -16.80
C PRO A 517 -7.19 56.37 -15.55
N THR A 518 -7.98 56.64 -14.52
CA THR A 518 -7.45 57.02 -13.20
C THR A 518 -7.95 56.04 -12.16
N ILE A 519 -7.06 55.45 -11.37
CA ILE A 519 -7.44 54.53 -10.29
C ILE A 519 -7.95 55.35 -9.12
N LEU A 520 -9.13 55.01 -8.62
CA LEU A 520 -9.80 55.65 -7.49
C LEU A 520 -9.62 54.89 -6.19
N LYS A 521 -9.61 53.55 -6.29
CA LYS A 521 -9.53 52.65 -5.15
C LYS A 521 -9.09 51.27 -5.61
N VAL A 522 -8.31 50.60 -4.78
CA VAL A 522 -8.13 49.15 -4.87
C VAL A 522 -8.61 48.52 -3.57
N THR A 523 -9.43 47.47 -3.66
CA THR A 523 -9.82 46.66 -2.51
C THR A 523 -9.35 45.24 -2.70
N CYS A 524 -8.78 44.64 -1.66
CA CYS A 524 -8.22 43.30 -1.75
C CYS A 524 -8.88 42.34 -0.77
N LYS A 525 -9.24 41.16 -1.25
CA LYS A 525 -9.75 40.06 -0.45
C LYS A 525 -9.03 38.77 -0.84
N ASP A 526 -8.18 38.28 0.05
CA ASP A 526 -7.35 37.08 -0.12
C ASP A 526 -6.52 37.08 -1.40
N ARG A 527 -7.09 36.60 -2.51
CA ARG A 527 -6.45 36.46 -3.83
C ARG A 527 -7.01 37.38 -4.90
N GLU A 528 -7.97 38.23 -4.55
CA GLU A 528 -8.67 39.07 -5.52
C GLU A 528 -8.42 40.55 -5.21
N ALA A 529 -7.96 41.27 -6.22
CA ALA A 529 -7.89 42.73 -6.23
C ALA A 529 -9.00 43.29 -7.13
N THR A 530 -9.87 44.12 -6.57
CA THR A 530 -10.85 44.90 -7.32
C THR A 530 -10.31 46.33 -7.47
N ILE A 531 -10.03 46.73 -8.70
CA ILE A 531 -9.49 48.03 -9.07
C ILE A 531 -10.63 48.88 -9.62
N GLN A 532 -11.01 49.91 -8.88
CA GLN A 532 -12.00 50.89 -9.31
C GLN A 532 -11.32 52.04 -10.04
N THR A 533 -11.74 52.32 -11.26
CA THR A 533 -11.18 53.37 -12.11
C THR A 533 -12.21 54.47 -12.40
N ARG A 534 -11.79 55.51 -13.12
CA ARG A 534 -12.67 56.46 -13.81
C ARG A 534 -12.12 56.80 -15.18
N ASN A 535 -12.94 57.46 -15.99
CA ASN A 535 -12.61 57.96 -17.33
C ASN A 535 -12.32 56.84 -18.36
N ILE A 536 -12.80 55.62 -18.11
CA ILE A 536 -12.89 54.56 -19.12
C ILE A 536 -14.27 54.61 -19.75
N ARG A 537 -14.33 54.71 -21.08
CA ARG A 537 -15.57 54.72 -21.87
C ARG A 537 -15.93 53.32 -22.35
N SER A 538 -17.18 53.17 -22.80
CA SER A 538 -17.65 51.95 -23.45
C SER A 538 -17.08 51.83 -24.87
N GLN A 539 -16.14 50.92 -25.06
CA GLN A 539 -15.50 50.52 -26.30
C GLN A 539 -15.32 49.00 -26.31
N TYR A 540 -16.35 48.29 -26.80
CA TYR A 540 -16.31 46.84 -26.88
C TYR A 540 -15.08 46.37 -27.66
N GLY A 541 -14.33 45.46 -27.05
CA GLY A 541 -13.11 44.91 -27.61
C GLY A 541 -11.87 45.80 -27.45
N GLU A 542 -11.92 46.96 -26.79
CA GLU A 542 -10.71 47.77 -26.53
C GLU A 542 -9.76 47.08 -25.57
N HIS A 543 -8.45 47.23 -25.79
CA HIS A 543 -7.41 46.61 -24.99
C HIS A 543 -6.77 47.65 -24.07
N PHE A 544 -6.63 47.29 -22.80
CA PHE A 544 -5.93 48.05 -21.79
C PHE A 544 -4.73 47.25 -21.30
N GLU A 545 -3.62 47.91 -21.05
CA GLU A 545 -2.49 47.37 -20.32
C GLU A 545 -2.63 47.71 -18.84
N LEU A 546 -2.82 46.69 -18.01
CA LEU A 546 -2.69 46.81 -16.57
C LEU A 546 -1.27 46.41 -16.16
N ARG A 547 -0.56 47.34 -15.54
CA ARG A 547 0.77 47.11 -14.96
C ARG A 547 0.64 46.99 -13.45
N LEU A 548 1.15 45.90 -12.90
CA LEU A 548 1.20 45.59 -11.47
C LEU A 548 2.66 45.61 -11.00
N ARG A 549 2.95 46.16 -9.83
CA ARG A 549 4.29 46.17 -9.24
C ARG A 549 4.25 45.96 -7.73
N ASN A 550 5.35 45.45 -7.16
CA ASN A 550 5.54 45.30 -5.70
C ASN A 550 4.46 44.53 -4.94
N ILE A 551 3.58 43.80 -5.63
CA ILE A 551 2.59 42.93 -5.00
C ILE A 551 3.33 41.72 -4.42
N ARG A 552 3.25 41.54 -3.10
CA ARG A 552 3.85 40.39 -2.41
C ARG A 552 2.81 39.36 -2.00
N ASP A 553 3.21 38.09 -1.99
CA ASP A 553 2.49 37.02 -1.30
C ASP A 553 2.77 37.03 0.22
N TRP A 554 2.14 36.10 0.96
CA TRP A 554 2.36 35.95 2.41
C TRP A 554 3.78 35.47 2.78
N SER A 555 4.52 34.90 1.84
CA SER A 555 5.94 34.54 1.98
C SER A 555 6.91 35.69 1.66
N ASN A 556 6.39 36.86 1.29
CA ASN A 556 7.11 38.04 0.80
C ASN A 556 7.78 37.86 -0.58
N ASN A 557 7.40 36.88 -1.39
CA ASN A 557 7.86 36.86 -2.78
C ASN A 557 7.10 37.93 -3.56
N ILE A 558 7.83 38.69 -4.37
CA ILE A 558 7.26 39.80 -5.15
C ILE A 558 6.87 39.27 -6.53
N ILE A 559 5.68 39.67 -7.01
CA ILE A 559 5.16 39.36 -8.35
C ILE A 559 6.27 39.41 -9.42
N SER A 560 6.34 38.39 -10.28
CA SER A 560 7.40 38.30 -11.29
C SER A 560 6.83 38.12 -12.71
N PRO A 561 7.35 38.88 -13.72
CA PRO A 561 8.28 40.01 -13.57
C PRO A 561 7.68 41.15 -12.73
N ASN A 562 8.55 41.95 -12.10
CA ASN A 562 8.18 43.18 -11.39
C ASN A 562 8.78 44.39 -12.13
N PRO A 563 8.00 45.22 -12.83
CA PRO A 563 6.55 45.17 -12.93
C PRO A 563 6.03 44.12 -13.92
N ARG A 564 4.83 43.60 -13.66
CA ARG A 564 4.08 42.70 -14.53
C ARG A 564 3.09 43.50 -15.35
N THR A 565 3.19 43.46 -16.68
CA THR A 565 2.15 43.99 -17.56
C THR A 565 1.24 42.86 -18.02
N ILE A 566 -0.06 43.05 -17.91
CA ILE A 566 -1.09 42.15 -18.45
C ILE A 566 -2.04 42.94 -19.34
N THR A 567 -2.56 42.29 -20.39
CA THR A 567 -3.60 42.87 -21.23
C THR A 567 -4.97 42.49 -20.70
N ILE A 568 -5.88 43.46 -20.64
CA ILE A 568 -7.28 43.29 -20.26
C ILE A 568 -8.13 43.84 -21.39
N VAL A 569 -9.14 43.08 -21.81
CA VAL A 569 -9.99 43.45 -22.93
C VAL A 569 -11.38 43.77 -22.40
N GLN A 570 -11.93 44.89 -22.84
CA GLN A 570 -13.28 45.29 -22.46
C GLN A 570 -14.31 44.45 -23.23
N ARG A 571 -14.86 43.41 -22.59
CA ARG A 571 -15.83 42.49 -23.18
C ARG A 571 -17.11 42.51 -22.36
N PHE A 572 -17.97 43.50 -22.59
CA PHE A 572 -19.31 43.51 -22.02
C PHE A 572 -20.27 42.73 -22.90
N ASP A 573 -21.19 42.01 -22.26
CA ASP A 573 -22.36 41.45 -22.93
C ASP A 573 -23.25 42.61 -23.41
N GLN A 574 -23.64 42.63 -24.69
CA GLN A 574 -24.34 43.79 -25.27
C GLN A 574 -25.75 44.02 -24.69
N ASP A 575 -26.23 43.11 -23.85
CA ASP A 575 -27.61 43.10 -23.32
C ASP A 575 -27.75 43.47 -21.83
N LYS A 576 -26.67 43.85 -21.12
CA LYS A 576 -26.79 44.37 -19.73
C LYS A 576 -26.78 45.91 -19.73
N PRO A 577 -27.88 46.58 -19.30
CA PRO A 577 -27.91 48.04 -19.23
C PRO A 577 -26.92 48.55 -18.19
N ALA A 578 -26.21 49.63 -18.52
CA ALA A 578 -25.32 50.33 -17.62
C ALA A 578 -26.09 50.82 -16.39
N GLU A 579 -25.71 50.39 -15.18
CA GLU A 579 -26.21 51.01 -13.95
C GLU A 579 -25.76 52.49 -13.92
N ALA A 580 -26.74 53.37 -13.76
CA ALA A 580 -26.55 54.81 -13.77
C ALA A 580 -25.58 55.24 -12.67
N THR A 581 -24.66 56.13 -13.03
CA THR A 581 -23.78 56.84 -12.09
C THR A 581 -24.64 57.60 -11.06
N PRO A 582 -24.34 57.53 -9.75
CA PRO A 582 -25.04 58.37 -8.78
C PRO A 582 -24.63 59.84 -9.01
N PRO A 583 -25.57 60.79 -8.86
CA PRO A 583 -25.31 62.19 -9.15
C PRO A 583 -24.25 62.75 -8.17
N SER A 584 -23.42 63.66 -8.68
CA SER A 584 -22.48 64.44 -7.89
C SER A 584 -23.24 65.33 -6.90
N ASN A 585 -22.99 65.15 -5.60
CA ASN A 585 -23.47 66.08 -4.57
C ASN A 585 -22.79 67.44 -4.75
N ASN A 586 -23.60 68.46 -5.02
CA ASN A 586 -23.41 69.83 -4.54
C ASN A 586 -24.46 70.07 -3.45
#